data_AF-U2R4E7-F1
#
_entry.id   AF-U2R4E7-F1
#
_cell.length_a   1.000
_cell.length_b   1.000
_cell.length_c   1.000
_cell.angle_alpha   90.00
_cell.angle_beta   90.00
_cell.angle_gamma   90.00
#
_symmetry.space_group_name_H-M   'P 1'
#
loop_
_entity.id
_entity.type
_entity.pdbx_description
1 polymer ?
#
loop_
_entity_poly.entity_id
_entity_poly.type
_entity_poly.pdbx_seq_one_letter_code
_entity_poly.pdbx_strand_id
1 'polypeptide(L)'
;MIKGFKEFILRGNVIDLAVAVVIGAAFTAVVNSIVGNIFNPLISAIFKADSLDNALDVPIGDATIKFGAVVGAIISFVIVAAVVYFVFVYPLNLVKERAERLRKKGVVEPDAPVTDLDLLTEIRDILQAQQSPPQATGKHSDPQV
;
A
#
# COMPACT_ATOMS: atom_id res chain seq x y z
N MET A 1 30.07 16.40 -13.65
CA MET A 1 28.74 15.82 -13.95
C MET A 1 28.45 14.55 -13.15
N ILE A 2 29.33 13.53 -13.17
CA ILE A 2 29.14 12.26 -12.43
C ILE A 2 28.98 12.47 -10.90
N LYS A 3 29.71 13.42 -10.31
CA LYS A 3 29.60 13.75 -8.87
C LYS A 3 28.21 14.31 -8.50
N GLY A 4 27.70 15.25 -9.30
CA GLY A 4 26.36 15.83 -9.11
C GLY A 4 25.21 14.85 -9.39
N PHE A 5 25.41 13.90 -10.31
CA PHE A 5 24.45 12.81 -10.55
C PHE A 5 24.39 11.84 -9.37
N LYS A 6 25.55 11.50 -8.77
CA LYS A 6 25.62 10.70 -7.54
C LYS A 6 24.92 11.42 -6.38
N GLU A 7 25.15 12.72 -6.19
CA GLU A 7 24.45 13.53 -5.17
C GLU A 7 22.94 13.65 -5.40
N PHE A 8 22.49 13.60 -6.66
CA PHE A 8 21.07 13.58 -7.00
C PHE A 8 20.41 12.24 -6.65
N ILE A 9 21.05 11.11 -6.99
CA ILE A 9 20.53 9.77 -6.66
C ILE A 9 20.59 9.51 -5.15
N LEU A 10 21.67 9.93 -4.48
CA LEU A 10 21.80 9.77 -3.02
C LEU A 10 20.77 10.56 -2.21
N ARG A 11 19.99 11.43 -2.85
CA ARG A 11 18.81 12.03 -2.26
C ARG A 11 17.76 10.90 -2.13
N GLY A 12 17.70 10.25 -0.96
CA GLY A 12 16.99 8.98 -0.72
C GLY A 12 15.61 8.84 -1.37
N ASN A 13 14.81 9.92 -1.42
CA ASN A 13 13.52 9.97 -2.10
C ASN A 13 13.56 9.55 -3.60
N VAL A 14 14.68 9.73 -4.30
CA VAL A 14 14.84 9.35 -5.72
C VAL A 14 15.06 7.85 -5.87
N ILE A 15 15.83 7.24 -4.96
CA ILE A 15 16.09 5.79 -4.97
C ILE A 15 14.80 5.04 -4.66
N ASP A 16 14.05 5.46 -3.63
CA ASP A 16 12.81 4.80 -3.25
C ASP A 16 11.76 4.87 -4.37
N LEU A 17 11.66 6.02 -5.05
CA LEU A 17 10.79 6.18 -6.21
C LEU A 17 11.26 5.27 -7.36
N ALA A 18 12.55 5.24 -7.68
CA ALA A 18 13.09 4.40 -8.74
C ALA A 18 12.81 2.91 -8.49
N VAL A 19 13.02 2.45 -7.26
CA VAL A 19 12.72 1.07 -6.84
C VAL A 19 11.23 0.78 -6.98
N ALA A 20 10.35 1.68 -6.53
CA ALA A 20 8.90 1.51 -6.65
C ALA A 20 8.46 1.36 -8.12
N VAL A 21 9.00 2.17 -9.04
CA VAL A 21 8.67 2.09 -10.47
C VAL A 21 9.14 0.77 -11.09
N VAL A 22 10.37 0.35 -10.81
CA VAL A 22 10.94 -0.89 -11.37
C VAL A 22 10.18 -2.12 -10.86
N ILE A 23 9.91 -2.19 -9.56
CA ILE A 23 9.14 -3.30 -8.97
C ILE A 23 7.70 -3.29 -9.50
N GLY A 24 7.06 -2.12 -9.61
CA GLY A 24 5.72 -1.98 -10.16
C GLY A 24 5.62 -2.49 -11.61
N ALA A 25 6.60 -2.15 -12.45
CA ALA A 25 6.67 -2.63 -13.83
C ALA A 25 6.88 -4.16 -13.90
N ALA A 26 7.81 -4.70 -13.12
CA ALA A 26 8.09 -6.14 -13.08
C ALA A 26 6.86 -6.93 -12.61
N PHE A 27 6.16 -6.45 -11.57
CA PHE A 27 4.96 -7.11 -11.08
C PHE A 27 3.83 -7.07 -12.10
N THR A 28 3.61 -5.92 -12.75
CA THR A 28 2.61 -5.78 -13.83
C THR A 28 2.87 -6.79 -14.95
N ALA A 29 4.14 -7.00 -15.33
CA ALA A 29 4.50 -8.00 -16.34
C ALA A 29 4.14 -9.44 -15.90
N VAL A 30 4.37 -9.79 -14.64
CA VAL A 30 4.00 -11.11 -14.09
C VAL A 30 2.49 -11.32 -14.13
N VAL A 31 1.70 -10.32 -13.68
CA VAL A 31 0.25 -10.41 -13.70
C VAL A 31 -0.28 -10.50 -15.12
N ASN A 32 0.23 -9.65 -16.03
CA ASN A 32 -0.17 -9.70 -17.44
C ASN A 32 0.15 -11.05 -18.09
N SER A 33 1.27 -11.67 -17.72
CA SER A 33 1.61 -13.03 -18.19
C SER A 33 0.59 -14.07 -17.70
N ILE A 34 0.20 -14.01 -16.42
CA ILE A 34 -0.81 -14.91 -15.86
C ILE A 34 -2.17 -14.69 -16.55
N VAL A 35 -2.59 -13.44 -16.73
CA VAL A 35 -3.85 -13.13 -17.40
C VAL A 35 -3.82 -13.57 -18.86
N GLY A 36 -2.76 -13.22 -19.59
CA GLY A 36 -2.61 -13.54 -21.00
C GLY A 36 -2.49 -15.05 -21.29
N ASN A 37 -1.78 -15.80 -20.44
CA ASN A 37 -1.48 -17.21 -20.71
C ASN A 37 -2.45 -18.19 -20.04
N ILE A 38 -3.13 -17.79 -18.95
CA ILE A 38 -4.04 -18.68 -18.21
C ILE A 38 -5.49 -18.23 -18.39
N PHE A 39 -5.79 -16.96 -18.08
CA PHE A 39 -7.17 -16.48 -18.06
C PHE A 39 -7.72 -16.22 -19.47
N ASN A 40 -6.95 -15.61 -20.37
CA ASN A 40 -7.43 -15.33 -21.73
C ASN A 40 -7.85 -16.60 -22.47
N PRO A 41 -7.09 -17.72 -22.46
CA PRO A 41 -7.53 -18.98 -23.05
C PRO A 41 -8.78 -19.58 -22.40
N LEU A 42 -8.91 -19.46 -21.06
CA LEU A 42 -10.10 -19.94 -20.35
C LEU A 42 -11.34 -19.15 -20.75
N ILE A 43 -11.23 -17.83 -20.85
CA ILE A 43 -12.32 -16.95 -21.25
C ILE A 43 -12.65 -17.16 -22.72
N SER A 44 -11.64 -17.23 -23.60
CA SER A 44 -11.85 -17.46 -25.04
C SER A 44 -12.54 -18.80 -25.33
N ALA A 45 -12.21 -19.85 -24.56
CA ALA A 45 -12.88 -21.14 -24.63
C ALA A 45 -14.37 -21.07 -24.24
N ILE A 46 -14.74 -20.28 -23.23
CA ILE A 46 -16.14 -20.07 -22.81
C ILE A 46 -16.93 -19.33 -23.89
N PHE A 47 -16.32 -18.31 -24.50
CA PHE A 47 -16.96 -17.49 -25.54
C PHE A 47 -16.89 -18.12 -26.96
N LYS A 48 -16.31 -19.32 -27.11
CA LYS A 48 -16.10 -20.01 -28.40
C LYS A 48 -15.46 -19.11 -29.48
N ALA A 49 -14.50 -18.28 -29.07
CA ALA A 49 -13.75 -17.43 -29.98
C ALA A 49 -12.25 -17.78 -29.90
N ASP A 50 -11.53 -17.72 -31.04
CA ASP A 50 -10.08 -17.96 -31.07
C ASP A 50 -9.30 -16.96 -30.19
N SER A 51 -9.88 -15.78 -29.97
CA SER A 51 -9.48 -14.81 -28.95
C SER A 51 -10.67 -13.91 -28.60
N LEU A 52 -10.67 -13.32 -27.40
CA LEU A 52 -11.60 -12.25 -27.05
C LEU A 52 -11.57 -11.14 -28.11
N ASP A 53 -10.40 -10.84 -28.67
CA ASP A 53 -10.23 -9.76 -29.64
C ASP A 53 -11.06 -9.91 -30.92
N ASN A 54 -11.36 -11.13 -31.34
CA ASN A 54 -12.06 -11.42 -32.60
C ASN A 54 -13.52 -11.85 -32.39
N ALA A 55 -14.01 -11.84 -31.14
CA ALA A 55 -15.33 -12.38 -30.80
C ALA A 55 -16.51 -11.56 -31.39
N LEU A 56 -16.27 -10.29 -31.74
CA LEU A 56 -17.27 -9.33 -32.24
C LEU A 56 -16.59 -8.34 -33.21
N ASP A 57 -16.03 -8.87 -34.30
CA ASP A 57 -15.46 -8.05 -35.37
C ASP A 57 -16.60 -7.51 -36.25
N VAL A 58 -16.82 -6.20 -36.21
CA VAL A 58 -17.75 -5.51 -37.11
C VAL A 58 -16.93 -4.76 -38.16
N PRO A 59 -16.92 -5.22 -39.43
CA PRO A 59 -16.25 -4.48 -40.49
C PRO A 59 -17.03 -3.21 -40.83
N ILE A 60 -16.37 -2.05 -40.79
CA ILE A 60 -16.87 -0.76 -41.26
C ILE A 60 -15.88 -0.22 -42.29
N GLY A 61 -16.17 -0.45 -43.57
CA GLY A 61 -15.26 -0.08 -44.67
C GLY A 61 -13.94 -0.84 -44.58
N ASP A 62 -12.81 -0.12 -44.62
CA ASP A 62 -11.46 -0.70 -44.48
C ASP A 62 -11.03 -0.93 -43.00
N ALA A 63 -11.87 -0.56 -42.03
CA ALA A 63 -11.56 -0.68 -40.60
C ALA A 63 -12.43 -1.76 -39.94
N THR A 64 -11.83 -2.59 -39.09
CA THR A 64 -12.55 -3.58 -38.29
C THR A 64 -12.66 -3.09 -36.85
N ILE A 65 -13.88 -2.89 -36.35
CA ILE A 65 -14.10 -2.56 -34.94
C ILE A 65 -14.11 -3.86 -34.13
N LYS A 66 -13.10 -3.99 -33.27
CA LYS A 66 -12.90 -5.15 -32.40
C LYS A 66 -13.55 -4.94 -31.03
N PHE A 67 -14.87 -5.05 -30.94
CA PHE A 67 -15.58 -4.90 -29.66
C PHE A 67 -15.15 -5.95 -28.64
N GLY A 68 -14.82 -7.15 -29.12
CA GLY A 68 -14.32 -8.22 -28.29
C GLY A 68 -12.99 -7.89 -27.59
N ALA A 69 -12.12 -7.10 -28.23
CA ALA A 69 -10.87 -6.66 -27.64
C ALA A 69 -11.09 -5.71 -26.45
N VAL A 70 -12.10 -4.85 -26.53
CA VAL A 70 -12.48 -3.93 -25.44
C VAL A 70 -13.02 -4.73 -24.24
N VAL A 71 -13.90 -5.69 -24.49
CA VAL A 71 -14.44 -6.57 -23.43
C VAL A 71 -13.32 -7.40 -22.80
N GLY A 72 -12.42 -7.95 -23.61
CA GLY A 72 -11.23 -8.66 -23.13
C GLY A 72 -10.33 -7.79 -22.27
N ALA A 73 -10.08 -6.54 -22.67
CA ALA A 73 -9.32 -5.58 -21.88
C ALA A 73 -9.98 -5.26 -20.54
N ILE A 74 -11.32 -5.12 -20.51
CA ILE A 74 -12.07 -4.90 -19.26
C ILE A 74 -11.96 -6.11 -18.32
N ILE A 75 -12.13 -7.33 -18.84
CA ILE A 75 -12.01 -8.54 -18.03
C ILE A 75 -10.59 -8.69 -17.50
N SER A 76 -9.58 -8.47 -18.34
CA SER A 76 -8.16 -8.45 -17.96
C SER A 76 -7.89 -7.45 -16.84
N PHE A 77 -8.42 -6.23 -16.96
CA PHE A 77 -8.31 -5.18 -15.93
C PHE A 77 -8.93 -5.61 -14.59
N VAL A 78 -10.12 -6.20 -14.62
CA VAL A 78 -10.79 -6.70 -13.39
C VAL A 78 -9.96 -7.81 -12.74
N ILE A 79 -9.40 -8.73 -13.52
CA ILE A 79 -8.56 -9.81 -12.98
C ILE A 79 -7.27 -9.25 -12.38
N VAL A 80 -6.58 -8.34 -13.06
CA VAL A 80 -5.37 -7.66 -12.54
C VAL A 80 -5.68 -6.97 -11.22
N ALA A 81 -6.79 -6.20 -11.17
CA ALA A 81 -7.22 -5.51 -9.96
C ALA A 81 -7.52 -6.50 -8.82
N ALA A 82 -8.18 -7.62 -9.11
CA ALA A 82 -8.48 -8.65 -8.12
C ALA A 82 -7.19 -9.30 -7.57
N VAL A 83 -6.22 -9.62 -8.43
CA VAL A 83 -4.93 -10.20 -8.00
C VAL A 83 -4.15 -9.20 -7.14
N VAL A 84 -4.03 -7.95 -7.58
CA VAL A 84 -3.35 -6.89 -6.80
C VAL A 84 -4.02 -6.70 -5.44
N TYR A 85 -5.34 -6.69 -5.40
CA TYR A 85 -6.09 -6.54 -4.16
C TYR A 85 -5.87 -7.72 -3.21
N PHE A 86 -6.03 -8.95 -3.66
CA PHE A 86 -5.90 -10.14 -2.80
C PHE A 86 -4.47 -10.42 -2.36
N VAL A 87 -3.47 -10.17 -3.23
CA VAL A 87 -2.07 -10.51 -2.94
C VAL A 87 -1.35 -9.41 -2.16
N PHE A 88 -1.72 -8.13 -2.32
CA PHE A 88 -1.06 -7.03 -1.63
C PHE A 88 -1.97 -6.28 -0.68
N VAL A 89 -3.09 -5.75 -1.18
CA VAL A 89 -3.93 -4.84 -0.38
C VAL A 89 -4.53 -5.57 0.83
N TYR A 90 -5.05 -6.78 0.62
CA TYR A 90 -5.65 -7.59 1.67
C TYR A 90 -4.67 -7.96 2.79
N PRO A 91 -3.49 -8.58 2.53
CA PRO A 91 -2.54 -8.90 3.58
C PRO A 91 -1.95 -7.65 4.24
N LEU A 92 -1.70 -6.57 3.48
CA LEU A 92 -1.24 -5.32 4.08
C LEU A 92 -2.28 -4.72 5.02
N ASN A 93 -3.57 -4.73 4.65
CA ASN A 93 -4.63 -4.31 5.56
C ASN A 93 -4.72 -5.20 6.79
N LEU A 94 -4.59 -6.52 6.62
CA LEU A 94 -4.64 -7.46 7.74
C LEU A 94 -3.47 -7.25 8.73
N VAL A 95 -2.25 -7.02 8.23
CA VAL A 95 -1.08 -6.74 9.07
C VAL A 95 -1.22 -5.40 9.77
N LYS A 96 -1.67 -4.35 9.07
CA LYS A 96 -1.93 -3.03 9.68
C LYS A 96 -2.97 -3.12 10.79
N GLU A 97 -4.07 -3.82 10.54
CA GLU A 97 -5.12 -4.00 11.53
C GLU A 97 -4.62 -4.79 12.75
N ARG A 98 -3.79 -5.82 12.54
CA ARG A 98 -3.14 -6.54 13.64
C ARG A 98 -2.18 -5.65 14.43
N ALA A 99 -1.34 -4.87 13.76
CA ALA A 99 -0.43 -3.92 14.41
C ALA A 99 -1.18 -2.86 15.21
N GLU A 100 -2.26 -2.29 14.67
CA GLU A 100 -3.11 -1.32 15.39
C GLU A 100 -3.84 -1.93 16.59
N ARG A 101 -4.32 -3.18 16.47
CA ARG A 101 -4.95 -3.91 17.59
C ARG A 101 -3.94 -4.22 18.70
N LEU A 102 -2.68 -4.51 18.37
CA LEU A 102 -1.61 -4.72 19.35
C LEU A 102 -1.24 -3.39 20.04
N ARG A 103 -1.09 -2.30 19.28
CA ARG A 103 -0.89 -0.94 19.84
C ARG A 103 -2.00 -0.53 20.80
N LYS A 104 -3.28 -0.76 20.45
CA LYS A 104 -4.43 -0.46 21.32
C LYS A 104 -4.48 -1.30 22.60
N LYS A 105 -3.82 -2.46 22.64
CA LYS A 105 -3.77 -3.35 23.81
C LYS A 105 -2.55 -3.09 24.71
N GLY A 106 -1.75 -2.06 24.43
CA GLY A 106 -0.58 -1.70 25.24
C GLY A 106 0.57 -2.72 25.19
N VAL A 107 0.47 -3.73 24.31
CA VAL A 107 1.55 -4.69 24.06
C VAL A 107 2.41 -4.06 22.98
N VAL A 108 3.33 -3.18 23.41
CA VAL A 108 4.39 -2.69 22.54
C VAL A 108 5.29 -3.89 22.26
N GLU A 109 5.34 -4.30 20.99
CA GLU A 109 6.27 -5.32 20.54
C GLU A 109 7.70 -4.77 20.77
N PRO A 110 8.55 -5.44 21.55
CA PRO A 110 9.82 -4.86 22.03
C PRO A 110 10.81 -4.47 20.92
N ASP A 111 10.59 -4.93 19.69
CA ASP A 111 11.44 -4.66 18.52
C ASP A 111 10.80 -3.72 17.48
N ALA A 112 9.63 -3.13 17.76
CA ALA A 112 9.08 -2.12 16.86
C ALA A 112 9.97 -0.86 16.93
N PRO A 113 10.46 -0.33 15.79
CA PRO A 113 11.26 0.88 15.80
C PRO A 113 10.43 2.01 16.41
N VAL A 114 10.98 2.66 17.44
CA VAL A 114 10.34 3.78 18.15
C VAL A 114 9.96 4.83 17.11
N THR A 115 8.67 5.09 16.96
CA THR A 115 8.20 6.05 15.98
C THR A 115 8.26 7.46 16.56
N ASP A 116 8.41 8.48 15.70
CA ASP A 116 8.39 9.89 16.13
C ASP A 116 7.14 10.21 16.95
N LEU A 117 6.01 9.57 16.64
CA LEU A 117 4.75 9.73 17.37
C LEU A 117 4.83 9.17 18.79
N ASP A 118 5.55 8.05 19.00
CA ASP A 118 5.76 7.48 20.33
C ASP A 118 6.65 8.42 21.17
N LEU A 119 7.74 8.95 20.58
CA LEU A 119 8.60 9.96 21.23
C LEU A 119 7.83 11.24 21.58
N LEU A 120 6.99 11.72 20.66
CA LEU A 120 6.15 12.91 20.90
C LEU A 120 5.12 12.67 22.00
N THR A 121 4.61 11.45 22.13
CA THR A 121 3.70 11.07 23.22
C THR A 121 4.44 11.10 24.55
N GLU A 122 5.64 10.52 24.61
CA GLU A 122 6.49 10.53 25.80
C GLU A 122 6.88 11.96 26.20
N ILE A 123 7.29 12.80 25.25
CA ILE A 123 7.60 14.23 25.49
C ILE A 123 6.37 14.97 26.02
N ARG A 124 5.17 14.74 25.45
CA ARG A 124 3.93 15.36 25.93
C ARG A 124 3.66 14.98 27.38
N ASP A 125 3.81 13.70 27.70
CA ASP A 125 3.50 13.18 29.04
C ASP A 125 4.53 13.71 30.07
N ILE A 126 5.82 13.81 29.71
CA ILE A 126 6.86 14.45 30.53
C ILE A 126 6.57 15.95 30.75
N LEU A 127 6.17 16.67 29.70
CA LEU A 127 5.82 18.10 29.80
C LEU A 127 4.58 18.33 30.67
N GLN A 128 3.57 17.47 30.56
CA GLN A 128 2.36 17.55 31.36
C GLN A 128 2.64 17.24 32.85
N ALA A 129 3.54 16.29 33.11
CA ALA A 129 4.04 16.00 34.46
C ALA A 129 4.84 17.19 35.05
N GLN A 130 5.63 17.90 34.24
CA GLN A 130 6.36 19.11 34.68
C GLN A 130 5.45 20.32 34.90
N GLN A 131 4.35 20.45 34.14
CA GLN A 131 3.40 21.56 34.27
C GLN A 131 2.44 21.41 35.46
N SER A 132 2.36 20.23 36.08
CA SER A 132 1.58 20.01 37.30
C SER A 132 2.40 20.50 38.52
N PRO A 133 2.03 21.61 39.20
CA PRO A 133 2.81 22.13 40.33
C PRO A 133 2.79 21.13 41.49
N PRO A 134 3.84 21.07 42.34
CA PRO A 134 3.78 20.29 43.57
C PRO A 134 2.61 20.78 44.40
N GLN A 135 1.60 19.92 44.55
CA GLN A 135 0.43 20.17 45.37
C GLN A 135 0.95 20.45 46.79
N ALA A 136 0.88 21.72 47.18
CA ALA A 136 1.30 22.19 48.48
C ALA A 136 0.50 21.43 49.55
N THR A 137 1.09 20.39 50.13
CA THR A 137 0.66 19.82 51.40
C THR A 137 0.95 20.84 52.50
N GLY A 138 0.12 21.88 52.56
CA GLY A 138 -0.01 22.79 53.68
C GLY A 138 -0.62 22.03 54.85
N LYS A 139 0.21 21.30 55.60
CA LYS A 139 -0.16 20.80 56.93
C LYS A 139 0.00 21.96 57.90
N HIS A 140 -1.06 22.77 58.04
CA HIS A 140 -1.23 23.63 59.21
C HIS A 140 -1.35 22.73 60.44
N SER A 141 -0.24 22.50 61.13
CA SER A 141 -0.26 22.13 62.55
C SER A 141 -0.28 23.42 63.36
N ASP A 142 -1.48 23.73 63.83
CA ASP A 142 -1.85 24.73 64.82
C ASP A 142 -0.87 24.78 66.02
N PRO A 143 -0.39 25.95 66.48
CA PRO A 143 0.30 26.06 67.76
C PRO A 143 -0.74 26.16 68.88
N GLN A 144 -0.98 25.05 69.58
CA GLN A 144 -1.75 25.08 70.83
C GLN A 144 -0.95 25.73 71.96
N VAL A 145 -1.72 26.47 72.75
CA VAL A 145 -1.41 27.30 73.93
C VAL A 145 -0.82 26.49 75.08
#